data_AF-A0A7Y6XQL8-F1
#
_entry.id   AF-A0A7Y6XQL8-F1
#
_cell.length_a   1.000
_cell.length_b   1.000
_cell.length_c   1.000
_cell.angle_alpha   90.00
_cell.angle_beta   90.00
_cell.angle_gamma   90.00
#
_symmetry.space_group_name_H-M   'P 1'
#
loop_
_entity.id
_entity.type
_entity.pdbx_description
1 polymer ?
#
loop_
_entity_poly.entity_id
_entity_poly.type
_entity_poly.pdbx_seq_one_letter_code
_entity_poly.pdbx_strand_id
1 'polypeptide(L)' 'MHKRIKRIERLHNLIRLKATGSPKHCARRLEISERQLYNTLELMKELGGPIYFDRQIGSYCYKHQVDYFFGFKRL' A
#
# COMPACT_ATOMS: atom_id res chain seq x y z
N MET A 1 3.29 -18.90 -0.93
CA MET A 1 3.48 -17.47 -0.56
C MET A 1 2.13 -16.87 -0.17
N HIS A 2 1.93 -16.43 1.09
CA HIS A 2 0.62 -16.00 1.59
C HIS A 2 0.06 -14.79 0.80
N LYS A 3 -1.19 -14.88 0.32
CA LYS A 3 -1.86 -13.86 -0.52
C LYS A 3 -1.82 -12.43 0.07
N ARG A 4 -1.77 -12.29 1.39
CA ARG A 4 -1.73 -10.99 2.09
C ARG A 4 -0.38 -10.29 1.95
N ILE A 5 0.74 -11.02 2.08
CA ILE A 5 2.09 -10.44 1.97
C ILE A 5 2.30 -9.85 0.57
N LYS A 6 1.99 -10.64 -0.48
CA LYS A 6 2.06 -10.18 -1.88
C LYS A 6 1.23 -8.91 -2.14
N ARG A 7 0.09 -8.77 -1.46
CA ARG A 7 -0.76 -7.59 -1.62
C ARG A 7 -0.12 -6.35 -1.00
N ILE A 8 0.46 -6.49 0.19
CA ILE A 8 1.19 -5.40 0.85
C ILE A 8 2.39 -4.98 0.00
N GLU A 9 3.18 -5.94 -0.53
CA GLU A 9 4.30 -5.65 -1.42
C GLU A 9 3.86 -4.89 -2.69
N ARG A 10 2.81 -5.37 -3.37
CA ARG A 10 2.28 -4.69 -4.56
C ARG A 10 1.78 -3.29 -4.23
N LEU A 11 1.04 -3.12 -3.13
CA LEU A 11 0.51 -1.83 -2.71
C LEU A 11 1.64 -0.87 -2.29
N HIS A 12 2.64 -1.33 -1.54
CA HIS A 12 3.83 -0.56 -1.20
C HIS A 12 4.53 -0.01 -2.46
N ASN A 13 4.76 -0.87 -3.46
CA ASN A 13 5.37 -0.45 -4.71
C ASN A 13 4.53 0.61 -5.44
N LEU A 14 3.20 0.46 -5.47
CA LEU A 14 2.33 1.46 -6.09
C LEU A 14 2.34 2.80 -5.33
N ILE A 15 2.33 2.78 -4.00
CA ILE A 15 2.38 3.99 -3.17
C ILE A 15 3.73 4.70 -3.34
N ARG A 16 4.84 3.96 -3.32
CA ARG A 16 6.19 4.50 -3.50
C ARG A 16 6.35 5.21 -4.85
N LEU A 17 5.77 4.64 -5.91
CA LEU A 17 5.76 5.22 -7.25
C LEU A 17 4.66 6.27 -7.46
N LYS A 18 3.85 6.57 -6.43
CA LYS A 18 2.66 7.42 -6.51
C LYS A 18 1.70 7.01 -7.63
N ALA A 19 1.65 5.72 -7.94
CA ALA A 19 0.95 5.14 -9.08
C ALA A 19 -0.31 4.35 -8.68
N THR A 20 -0.88 4.56 -7.48
CA THR A 20 -2.11 3.86 -7.09
C THR A 20 -3.32 4.32 -7.90
N GLY A 21 -3.34 5.58 -8.32
CA GLY A 21 -4.55 6.23 -8.82
C GLY A 21 -5.63 6.30 -7.74
N SER A 22 -6.88 6.52 -8.16
CA SER A 22 -8.03 6.53 -7.25
C SER A 22 -8.19 5.20 -6.51
N PRO A 23 -8.86 5.16 -5.34
CA PRO A 23 -9.07 3.92 -4.59
C PRO A 23 -9.69 2.80 -5.44
N LYS A 24 -10.69 3.13 -6.27
CA LYS A 24 -11.30 2.21 -7.23
C LYS A 24 -10.31 1.68 -8.28
N HIS A 25 -9.43 2.53 -8.80
CA HIS A 25 -8.40 2.10 -9.76
C HIS A 25 -7.35 1.21 -9.10
N CYS A 26 -6.89 1.58 -7.90
CA CYS A 26 -5.93 0.81 -7.13
C CYS A 26 -6.48 -0.58 -6.78
N ALA A 27 -7.73 -0.66 -6.31
CA ALA A 27 -8.40 -1.91 -5.98
C ALA A 27 -8.48 -2.84 -7.21
N ARG A 28 -8.87 -2.28 -8.36
CA ARG A 28 -8.90 -3.02 -9.63
C ARG A 28 -7.52 -3.54 -10.04
N ARG A 29 -6.46 -2.71 -9.93
CA ARG A 29 -5.07 -3.10 -10.25
C ARG A 29 -4.53 -4.19 -9.32
N LEU A 30 -5.05 -4.27 -8.10
CA LEU A 30 -4.69 -5.29 -7.12
C LEU A 30 -5.62 -6.51 -7.17
N GLU A 31 -6.62 -6.51 -8.07
CA GLU A 31 -7.64 -7.57 -8.23
C GLU A 31 -8.38 -7.86 -6.91
N ILE A 32 -8.78 -6.79 -6.21
CA ILE A 32 -9.49 -6.84 -4.93
C ILE A 32 -10.66 -5.86 -4.91
N SER A 33 -11.55 -6.03 -3.94
CA SER A 33 -12.58 -5.02 -3.66
C SER A 33 -11.98 -3.77 -3.01
N GLU A 34 -12.66 -2.62 -3.14
CA GLU A 34 -12.26 -1.39 -2.44
C GLU A 34 -12.21 -1.59 -0.91
N ARG A 35 -13.13 -2.39 -0.36
CA ARG A 35 -13.10 -2.77 1.07
C ARG A 35 -11.80 -3.49 1.43
N GLN A 36 -11.36 -4.45 0.63
CA GLN A 36 -10.09 -5.16 0.87
C GLN A 36 -8.88 -4.24 0.71
N LEU A 37 -8.93 -3.27 -0.21
CA LEU A 37 -7.90 -2.23 -0.32
C LEU A 37 -7.83 -1.42 0.97
N TYR A 38 -8.97 -0.91 1.48
CA TYR A 38 -9.00 -0.13 2.71
C TYR A 38 -8.48 -0.92 3.92
N ASN A 39 -8.90 -2.18 4.08
CA ASN A 39 -8.37 -3.04 5.14
C ASN A 39 -6.85 -3.25 5.02
N THR A 40 -6.32 -3.32 3.79
CA THR A 40 -4.88 -3.48 3.57
C THR A 40 -4.13 -2.17 3.89
N LEU A 41 -4.67 -1.02 3.51
CA LEU A 41 -4.12 0.30 3.84
C LEU A 41 -4.11 0.54 5.36
N GLU A 42 -5.19 0.15 6.03
CA GLU A 42 -5.31 0.23 7.49
C GLU A 42 -4.25 -0.62 8.17
N LEU A 43 -4.13 -1.89 7.79
CA LEU A 43 -3.06 -2.77 8.28
C LEU A 43 -1.66 -2.17 8.05
N MET A 44 -1.40 -1.61 6.86
CA MET A 44 -0.11 -0.97 6.58
C MET A 44 0.14 0.26 7.46
N LYS A 45 -0.90 1.02 7.83
CA LYS A 45 -0.80 2.14 8.77
C LYS A 45 -0.58 1.66 10.21
N GLU A 46 -1.25 0.61 10.63
CA GLU A 46 -1.04 -0.04 11.94
C GLU A 46 0.39 -0.55 12.10
N LEU A 47 1.00 -1.02 11.01
CA LEU A 47 2.41 -1.41 10.94
C LEU A 47 3.38 -0.22 10.82
N GLY A 48 2.90 1.02 10.98
CA GLY A 48 3.72 2.24 10.99
C GLY A 48 3.84 2.95 9.65
N GLY A 49 3.16 2.49 8.59
CA GLY A 49 3.19 3.13 7.28
C GLY A 49 2.55 4.53 7.29
N PRO A 50 3.30 5.61 6.99
CA PRO A 50 2.82 6.99 7.00
C PRO A 50 2.00 7.32 5.74
N ILE A 51 0.97 6.53 5.46
CA ILE A 51 0.19 6.58 4.22
C ILE A 51 -0.90 7.64 4.32
N TYR A 52 -1.02 8.48 3.30
CA TYR A 52 -2.14 9.40 3.10
C TYR A 52 -2.63 9.35 1.65
N PHE A 53 -3.87 9.79 1.41
CA PHE A 53 -4.37 9.98 0.05
C PHE A 53 -4.20 11.45 -0.34
N ASP A 54 -3.42 11.68 -1.38
CA ASP A 54 -3.24 13.01 -1.95
C ASP A 54 -4.28 13.23 -3.04
N ARG A 55 -5.18 14.18 -2.81
CA ARG A 55 -6.29 14.49 -3.72
C ARG A 55 -5.85 15.23 -4.98
N GLN A 56 -4.74 15.96 -4.94
CA GLN A 56 -4.27 16.73 -6.09
C GLN A 56 -3.69 15.81 -7.16
N ILE A 57 -2.89 14.82 -6.73
CA ILE A 57 -2.33 13.81 -7.64
C ILE A 57 -3.27 12.61 -7.84
N GLY A 58 -4.29 12.46 -6.98
CA GLY A 58 -5.24 11.35 -7.01
C GLY A 58 -4.60 10.01 -6.69
N SER A 59 -3.72 9.94 -5.69
CA SER A 59 -2.90 8.76 -5.39
C SER A 59 -2.56 8.65 -3.91
N TYR A 60 -2.35 7.43 -3.41
CA TYR A 60 -1.80 7.20 -2.08
C TYR A 60 -0.29 7.46 -2.09
N CYS A 61 0.18 8.14 -1.05
CA CYS A 61 1.58 8.53 -0.86
C CYS A 61 2.07 8.23 0.54
N TYR A 62 3.40 8.21 0.70
CA TYR A 62 4.05 8.26 2.00
C TYR A 62 4.41 9.69 2.37
N LYS A 63 4.24 10.07 3.63
CA LYS A 63 4.65 11.39 4.15
C LYS A 63 6.18 11.59 4.16
N HIS A 64 6.93 10.49 4.19
CA HIS A 64 8.39 10.44 4.16
C HIS A 64 8.85 9.13 3.53
N GLN A 65 10.14 8.95 3.27
CA GLN A 65 10.67 7.71 2.71
C GLN A 65 10.44 6.53 3.67
N VAL A 66 10.03 5.39 3.11
CA VAL A 66 9.70 4.17 3.87
C VAL A 66 10.39 3.00 3.20
N ASP A 67 11.12 2.24 4.00
CA ASP A 67 11.59 0.91 3.62
C ASP A 67 10.62 -0.14 4.18
N TYR A 68 10.09 -0.97 3.29
CA TYR A 68 9.28 -2.12 3.67
C TYR A 68 10.13 -3.39 3.56
N PHE A 69 10.27 -4.11 4.67
CA PHE A 69 10.91 -5.41 4.72
C PHE A 69 9.99 -6.41 5.39
N PHE A 70 9.81 -7.57 4.75
CA PHE A 70 9.12 -8.71 5.35
C PHE A 70 10.07 -9.89 5.43
N GLY A 71 10.42 -10.30 6.65
CA GLY A 71 11.29 -11.44 6.88
C GLY A 71 12.09 -11.31 8.17
N PHE A 72 12.99 -12.27 8.37
CA PHE A 72 13.99 -12.22 9.44
C PHE A 72 15.28 -11.64 8.85
N LYS A 73 15.85 -10.63 9.49
CA LYS A 73 17.22 -10.19 9.20
C LYS A 73 18.13 -10.63 10.33
N ARG A 74 19.31 -11.15 9.99
CA ARG A 74 20.39 -11.33 10.95
C ARG A 74 21.02 -9.95 11.21
N LEU A 75 21.33 -9.67 12.47
CA LEU A 75 22.02 -8.46 12.91
C LEU A 75 23.48 -8.46 12.44
#